data_AF-A0AAE1YSD3-F1
#
_entry.id   AF-A0AAE1YSD3-F1
#
_cell.length_a   1.000
_cell.length_b   1.000
_cell.length_c   1.000
_cell.angle_alpha   90.00
_cell.angle_beta   90.00
_cell.angle_gamma   90.00
#
_symmetry.space_group_name_H-M   'P 1'
#
loop_
_entity.id
_entity.type
_entity.pdbx_description
1 polymer ?
#
loop_
_entity_poly.entity_id
_entity_poly.type
_entity_poly.pdbx_seq_one_letter_code
_entity_poly.pdbx_strand_id
1 'polypeptide(L)'
;MDPSLCLFPEYLVGDVQTPLFLLNTAFDQYQIYSLRPYPAVKQGWRECAENTTLCTSAQLDYMKEFRTTFLQTLKGIPDCPSRGMYINSCYIHDFLFSTARWSYQGPPSLGNKVIRRVIGDWYFERCSAKVIDAQTDHPLNCFKA
;
A
#
# COMPACT_ATOMS: atom_id res chain seq x y z
N MET A 1 -26.31 -6.54 2.23
CA MET A 1 -25.24 -5.93 1.42
C MET A 1 -25.24 -6.63 0.06
N ASP A 2 -24.96 -5.93 -1.03
CA ASP A 2 -24.74 -6.55 -2.33
C ASP A 2 -23.49 -7.46 -2.25
N PRO A 3 -23.57 -8.76 -2.62
CA PRO A 3 -22.41 -9.66 -2.61
C PRO A 3 -21.19 -9.16 -3.37
N SER A 4 -21.36 -8.32 -4.40
CA SER A 4 -20.26 -7.74 -5.16
C SER A 4 -19.34 -6.86 -4.30
N LEU A 5 -19.89 -6.22 -3.25
CA LEU A 5 -19.14 -5.36 -2.35
C LEU A 5 -18.12 -6.13 -1.51
N CYS A 6 -18.31 -7.45 -1.33
CA CYS A 6 -17.35 -8.29 -0.62
C CYS A 6 -16.00 -8.44 -1.36
N LEU A 7 -15.90 -8.01 -2.62
CA LEU A 7 -14.62 -7.95 -3.35
C LEU A 7 -13.76 -6.75 -2.93
N PHE A 8 -14.33 -5.78 -2.21
CA PHE A 8 -13.61 -4.59 -1.75
C PHE A 8 -13.29 -4.73 -0.25
N PRO A 9 -12.00 -4.65 0.13
CA PRO A 9 -11.59 -4.82 1.52
C PRO A 9 -12.29 -3.87 2.52
N GLU A 10 -12.73 -2.70 2.08
CA GLU A 10 -13.45 -1.72 2.90
C GLU A 10 -14.79 -2.23 3.45
N TYR A 11 -15.44 -3.16 2.75
CA TYR A 11 -16.69 -3.78 3.21
C TYR A 11 -16.48 -5.16 3.83
N LEU A 12 -15.42 -5.88 3.46
CA LEU A 12 -15.18 -7.25 3.92
C LEU A 12 -14.36 -7.32 5.21
N VAL A 13 -13.29 -6.54 5.34
CA VAL A 13 -12.28 -6.76 6.39
C VAL A 13 -12.86 -6.61 7.79
N GLY A 14 -13.84 -5.72 7.98
CA GLY A 14 -14.51 -5.52 9.26
C GLY A 14 -15.14 -6.79 9.82
N ASP A 15 -15.70 -7.62 8.95
CA ASP A 15 -16.45 -8.83 9.29
C ASP A 15 -15.59 -10.09 9.39
N VAL A 16 -14.32 -10.04 8.99
CA VAL A 16 -13.39 -11.17 9.09
C VAL A 16 -13.04 -11.44 10.56
N GLN A 17 -13.41 -12.63 11.05
CA GLN A 17 -13.16 -13.07 12.43
C GLN A 17 -11.81 -13.77 12.62
N THR A 18 -11.26 -14.38 11.56
CA THR A 18 -9.96 -15.04 11.63
C THR A 18 -8.84 -14.00 11.69
N PRO A 19 -7.69 -14.32 12.32
CA PRO A 19 -6.53 -13.44 12.29
C PRO A 19 -6.15 -13.06 10.85
N LEU A 20 -5.95 -11.76 10.61
CA LEU A 20 -5.68 -11.21 9.29
C LEU A 20 -4.56 -10.17 9.35
N PHE A 21 -3.60 -10.28 8.44
CA PHE A 21 -2.56 -9.27 8.26
C PHE A 21 -2.71 -8.59 6.89
N LEU A 22 -2.85 -7.27 6.90
CA LEU A 22 -2.93 -6.47 5.69
C LEU A 22 -1.54 -5.95 5.31
N LEU A 23 -0.96 -6.50 4.25
CA LEU A 23 0.28 -6.00 3.65
C LEU A 23 -0.05 -5.34 2.32
N ASN A 24 0.16 -4.04 2.21
CA ASN A 24 0.00 -3.32 0.96
C ASN A 24 0.88 -2.05 0.91
N THR A 25 0.94 -1.39 -0.23
CA THR A 25 1.46 -0.03 -0.35
C THR A 25 0.32 0.96 -0.59
N ALA A 26 0.47 2.18 -0.07
CA ALA A 26 -0.43 3.29 -0.37
C ALA A 26 -0.29 3.80 -1.81
N PHE A 27 0.72 3.33 -2.54
CA PHE A 27 0.98 3.62 -3.94
C PHE A 27 1.08 2.34 -4.77
N ASP A 28 0.10 1.43 -4.66
CA ASP A 28 0.10 0.19 -5.45
C ASP A 28 0.10 0.49 -6.95
N GLN A 29 1.16 0.05 -7.63
CA GLN A 29 1.41 0.37 -9.03
C GLN A 29 0.30 -0.17 -9.94
N TYR A 30 -0.21 -1.37 -9.65
CA TYR A 30 -1.24 -1.98 -10.47
C TYR A 30 -2.58 -1.24 -10.34
N GLN A 31 -2.99 -0.91 -9.12
CA GLN A 31 -4.24 -0.21 -8.86
C GLN A 31 -4.23 1.21 -9.44
N ILE A 32 -3.17 1.98 -9.18
CA ILE A 32 -3.02 3.34 -9.70
C ILE A 32 -3.00 3.33 -11.23
N TYR A 33 -2.22 2.43 -11.83
CA TYR A 33 -2.19 2.34 -13.29
C TYR A 33 -3.57 1.94 -13.82
N SER A 34 -4.26 0.97 -13.22
CA SER A 34 -5.56 0.51 -13.73
C SER A 34 -6.66 1.57 -13.65
N LEU A 35 -6.65 2.43 -12.62
CA LEU A 35 -7.66 3.48 -12.43
C LEU A 35 -7.33 4.81 -13.12
N ARG A 36 -6.15 4.95 -13.74
CA ARG A 36 -5.68 6.21 -14.33
C ARG A 36 -6.68 6.83 -15.33
N PRO A 37 -6.72 8.17 -15.45
CA PRO A 37 -7.58 8.85 -16.42
C PRO A 37 -7.35 8.43 -17.88
N TYR A 38 -8.43 8.39 -18.66
CA TYR A 38 -8.40 8.15 -20.10
C TYR A 38 -8.32 9.47 -20.89
N PRO A 39 -7.60 9.55 -22.04
CA PRO A 39 -6.78 8.51 -22.66
C PRO A 39 -5.37 8.45 -22.06
N ALA A 40 -5.04 7.30 -21.47
CA ALA A 40 -3.80 7.12 -20.72
C ALA A 40 -2.51 7.34 -21.53
N VAL A 41 -2.47 6.88 -22.79
CA VAL A 41 -1.28 6.97 -23.65
C VAL A 41 -0.95 8.41 -24.01
N LYS A 42 -1.97 9.23 -24.31
CA LYS A 42 -1.76 10.65 -24.67
C LYS A 42 -1.25 11.49 -23.50
N GLN A 43 -1.40 10.99 -22.28
CA GLN A 43 -1.04 11.68 -21.05
C GLN A 43 0.29 11.19 -20.46
N GLY A 44 1.04 10.32 -21.15
CA GLY A 44 2.36 9.85 -20.68
C GLY A 44 2.30 8.94 -19.45
N TRP A 45 1.18 8.25 -19.22
CA TRP A 45 1.03 7.37 -18.05
C TRP A 45 1.90 6.12 -18.10
N ARG A 46 2.29 5.67 -19.31
CA ARG A 46 3.15 4.50 -19.45
C ARG A 46 4.54 4.81 -18.88
N GLU A 47 5.12 5.92 -19.32
CA GLU A 47 6.44 6.39 -18.92
C GLU A 47 6.46 6.72 -17.43
N CYS A 48 5.43 7.41 -16.94
CA CYS A 48 5.25 7.71 -15.51
C CYS A 48 5.12 6.43 -14.66
N ALA A 49 4.40 5.40 -15.14
CA ALA A 49 4.24 4.16 -14.41
C ALA A 49 5.50 3.27 -14.43
N GLU A 50 6.36 3.40 -15.43
CA GLU A 50 7.66 2.73 -15.47
C GLU A 50 8.69 3.49 -14.62
N ASN A 51 8.64 4.82 -14.62
CA ASN A 51 9.52 5.69 -13.86
C ASN A 51 8.80 6.93 -13.32
N THR A 52 8.59 6.96 -11.99
CA THR A 52 7.85 8.04 -11.32
C THR A 52 8.53 9.41 -11.42
N THR A 53 9.83 9.47 -11.74
CA THR A 53 10.53 10.75 -11.98
C THR A 53 10.13 11.42 -13.30
N LEU A 54 9.48 10.69 -14.20
CA LEU A 54 8.97 11.19 -15.48
C LEU A 54 7.51 11.64 -15.40
N CYS A 55 6.88 11.48 -14.22
CA CYS A 55 5.50 11.91 -14.03
C CYS A 55 5.39 13.43 -14.05
N THR A 56 4.34 13.91 -14.71
CA THR A 56 3.88 15.30 -14.61
C THR A 56 3.31 15.57 -13.22
N SER A 57 3.22 16.84 -12.83
CA SER A 57 2.58 17.24 -11.56
C SER A 57 1.16 16.70 -11.43
N ALA A 58 0.36 16.74 -12.50
CA ALA A 58 -1.00 16.21 -12.50
C ALA A 58 -1.06 14.69 -12.23
N GLN A 59 -0.10 13.93 -12.73
CA GLN A 59 -0.02 12.48 -12.46
C GLN A 59 0.39 12.21 -11.00
N LEU A 60 1.33 12.99 -10.46
CA LEU A 60 1.72 12.88 -9.05
C LEU A 60 0.58 13.27 -8.11
N ASP A 61 -0.17 14.33 -8.43
CA ASP A 61 -1.35 14.76 -7.68
C ASP A 61 -2.42 13.66 -7.66
N TYR A 62 -2.67 13.01 -8.80
CA TYR A 62 -3.57 11.84 -8.87
C TYR A 62 -3.10 10.69 -7.97
N MET A 63 -1.80 10.35 -7.99
CA MET A 63 -1.25 9.31 -7.11
C MET A 63 -1.41 9.67 -5.63
N LYS A 64 -1.22 10.95 -5.28
CA LYS A 64 -1.39 11.48 -3.91
C LYS A 64 -2.86 11.45 -3.47
N GLU A 65 -3.79 11.74 -4.36
CA GLU A 65 -5.23 11.63 -4.12
C GLU A 65 -5.65 10.17 -3.88
N PHE A 66 -5.14 9.24 -4.69
CA PHE A 66 -5.34 7.80 -4.46
C PHE A 66 -4.84 7.39 -3.08
N ARG A 67 -3.61 7.75 -2.70
CA ARG A 67 -3.07 7.48 -1.35
C ARG A 67 -3.96 8.05 -0.26
N THR A 68 -4.40 9.29 -0.42
CA THR A 68 -5.24 9.97 0.58
C THR A 68 -6.53 9.21 0.80
N THR A 69 -7.20 8.82 -0.29
CA THR A 69 -8.43 8.01 -0.25
C THR A 69 -8.18 6.66 0.40
N PHE A 70 -7.13 5.95 -0.03
CA PHE A 70 -6.76 4.65 0.52
C PHE A 70 -6.53 4.70 2.03
N LEU A 71 -5.74 5.66 2.52
CA LEU A 71 -5.48 5.82 3.95
C LEU A 71 -6.72 6.24 4.74
N GLN A 72 -7.62 7.04 4.15
CA GLN A 72 -8.89 7.37 4.79
C GLN A 72 -9.79 6.14 4.91
N THR A 73 -9.88 5.32 3.87
CA THR A 73 -10.63 4.05 3.88
C THR A 73 -10.11 3.11 4.97
N LEU A 74 -8.79 3.01 5.15
CA LEU A 74 -8.21 2.18 6.22
C LEU A 74 -8.62 2.60 7.63
N LYS A 75 -8.93 3.88 7.86
CA LYS A 75 -9.44 4.35 9.17
C LYS A 75 -10.85 3.84 9.47
N GLY A 76 -11.62 3.47 8.44
CA GLY A 76 -12.94 2.86 8.59
C GLY A 76 -12.88 1.40 9.04
N ILE A 77 -11.71 0.75 8.95
CA ILE A 77 -11.53 -0.63 9.41
C ILE A 77 -11.45 -0.63 10.94
N PRO A 78 -12.35 -1.36 11.64
CA PRO A 78 -12.33 -1.44 13.09
C PRO A 78 -10.98 -1.92 13.64
N ASP A 79 -10.60 -1.42 14.81
CA ASP A 79 -9.46 -1.95 15.55
C ASP A 79 -9.78 -3.38 16.04
N CYS A 80 -8.81 -4.29 15.88
CA CYS A 80 -8.92 -5.68 16.31
C CYS A 80 -7.52 -6.16 16.72
N PRO A 81 -7.32 -6.77 17.91
CA PRO A 81 -6.00 -7.21 18.37
C PRO A 81 -5.33 -8.23 17.44
N SER A 82 -6.12 -9.11 16.82
CA SER A 82 -5.62 -10.12 15.87
C SER A 82 -5.38 -9.55 14.47
N ARG A 83 -5.65 -8.26 14.23
CA ARG A 83 -5.51 -7.61 12.92
C ARG A 83 -4.23 -6.79 12.83
N GLY A 84 -3.28 -7.28 12.04
CA GLY A 84 -2.04 -6.59 11.70
C GLY A 84 -2.18 -5.79 10.40
N MET A 85 -1.33 -4.77 10.25
CA MET A 85 -1.30 -3.93 9.06
C MET A 85 0.11 -3.36 8.83
N TYR A 86 0.62 -3.48 7.61
CA TYR A 86 1.84 -2.81 7.15
C TYR A 86 1.58 -2.10 5.83
N ILE A 87 1.57 -0.77 5.87
CA ILE A 87 1.32 0.11 4.72
C ILE A 87 2.50 1.07 4.57
N ASN A 88 3.25 0.95 3.47
CA ASN A 88 4.32 1.87 3.14
C ASN A 88 3.96 2.76 1.93
N SER A 89 4.87 3.66 1.55
CA SER A 89 4.70 4.56 0.40
C SER A 89 5.52 4.17 -0.83
N CYS A 90 5.90 2.89 -0.96
CA CYS A 90 6.67 2.41 -2.12
C CYS A 90 5.78 2.25 -3.36
N TYR A 91 6.17 2.80 -4.50
CA TYR A 91 5.44 2.59 -5.75
C TYR A 91 5.82 1.25 -6.39
N ILE A 92 5.09 0.19 -6.05
CA ILE A 92 5.38 -1.19 -6.48
C ILE A 92 4.10 -2.03 -6.63
N HIS A 93 4.24 -3.16 -7.30
CA HIS A 93 3.32 -4.30 -7.24
C HIS A 93 4.13 -5.61 -7.44
N ASP A 94 4.15 -6.60 -6.54
CA ASP A 94 3.66 -6.69 -5.16
C ASP A 94 4.84 -6.96 -4.18
N PHE A 95 4.61 -7.49 -2.97
CA PHE A 95 5.69 -7.90 -2.06
C PHE A 95 6.08 -9.40 -2.17
N LEU A 96 5.32 -10.22 -2.89
CA LEU A 96 5.46 -11.68 -2.93
C LEU A 96 6.57 -12.13 -3.89
N PHE A 97 6.88 -11.34 -4.92
CA PHE A 97 7.89 -11.71 -5.92
C PHE A 97 9.33 -11.82 -5.39
N SER A 98 9.66 -11.24 -4.23
CA SER A 98 11.04 -11.28 -3.71
C SER A 98 11.13 -11.11 -2.20
N THR A 99 11.86 -12.00 -1.55
CA THR A 99 12.20 -11.93 -0.12
C THR A 99 13.07 -10.72 0.22
N ALA A 100 13.78 -10.14 -0.76
CA ALA A 100 14.52 -8.89 -0.58
C ALA A 100 13.57 -7.73 -0.29
N ARG A 101 12.35 -7.72 -0.87
CA ARG A 101 11.32 -6.71 -0.58
C ARG A 101 10.90 -6.72 0.89
N TRP A 102 10.92 -7.89 1.52
CA TRP A 102 10.55 -8.07 2.92
C TRP A 102 11.62 -7.62 3.92
N SER A 103 12.86 -7.53 3.46
CA SER A 103 14.04 -7.20 4.27
C SER A 103 14.55 -5.78 4.02
N TYR A 104 13.88 -5.00 3.18
CA TYR A 104 14.27 -3.62 2.87
C TYR A 104 14.35 -2.74 4.08
N GLN A 105 15.38 -1.89 4.10
CA GLN A 105 15.58 -0.88 5.14
C GLN A 105 15.64 0.54 4.57
N GLY A 106 15.42 0.71 3.26
CA GLY A 106 15.41 2.04 2.66
C GLY A 106 14.08 2.77 2.85
N PRO A 107 13.99 4.04 2.38
CA PRO A 107 12.81 4.88 2.53
C PRO A 107 11.54 4.25 1.93
N PRO A 108 10.36 4.41 2.57
CA PRO A 108 10.15 5.04 3.87
C PRO A 108 10.40 3.96 4.92
N SER A 109 11.58 3.96 5.53
CA SER A 109 11.81 3.09 6.67
C SER A 109 10.93 3.63 7.78
N LEU A 110 9.84 2.90 8.08
CA LEU A 110 8.93 3.20 9.19
C LEU A 110 9.60 2.86 10.54
N GLY A 111 10.80 3.38 10.73
CA GLY A 111 11.83 2.95 11.67
C GLY A 111 12.55 1.67 11.23
N ASN A 112 13.25 1.03 12.18
CA ASN A 112 13.88 -0.30 12.02
C ASN A 112 12.87 -1.46 11.85
N LYS A 113 11.64 -1.16 11.41
CA LYS A 113 10.50 -2.08 11.28
C LYS A 113 10.35 -2.52 9.82
N VAL A 114 11.17 -3.50 9.44
CA VAL A 114 11.05 -4.18 8.14
C VAL A 114 9.84 -5.12 8.12
N ILE A 115 9.26 -5.36 6.93
CA ILE A 115 8.04 -6.17 6.75
C ILE A 115 8.14 -7.52 7.46
N ARG A 116 9.23 -8.27 7.24
CA ARG A 116 9.43 -9.60 7.86
C ARG A 116 9.36 -9.58 9.39
N ARG A 117 9.84 -8.50 10.01
CA ARG A 117 9.86 -8.35 11.46
C ARG A 117 8.47 -8.04 11.97
N VAL A 118 7.76 -7.11 11.33
CA VAL A 118 6.40 -6.73 11.75
C VAL A 118 5.42 -7.89 11.60
N ILE A 119 5.47 -8.62 10.48
CA ILE A 119 4.65 -9.83 10.29
C ILE A 119 5.02 -10.90 11.31
N GLY A 120 6.32 -11.12 11.57
CA GLY A 120 6.75 -12.07 12.58
C GLY A 120 6.36 -11.67 14.02
N ASP A 121 6.36 -10.38 14.34
CA ASP A 121 5.94 -9.90 15.66
C ASP A 121 4.42 -10.06 15.83
N TRP A 122 3.64 -9.83 14.76
CA TRP A 122 2.20 -10.11 14.73
C TRP A 122 1.88 -11.59 14.89
N TYR A 123 2.51 -12.45 14.08
CA TYR A 123 2.21 -13.88 14.01
C TYR A 123 2.48 -14.60 15.34
N PHE A 124 3.55 -14.20 16.05
CA PHE A 124 3.91 -14.75 17.35
C PHE A 124 3.35 -13.93 18.53
N GLU A 125 2.39 -13.02 18.28
CA GLU A 125 1.73 -12.20 19.30
C GLU A 125 2.68 -11.40 20.20
N ARG A 126 3.84 -11.00 19.66
CA ARG A 126 4.88 -10.29 20.41
C ARG A 126 4.57 -8.81 20.62
N CYS A 127 3.85 -8.19 19.68
CA CYS A 127 3.47 -6.77 19.70
C CYS A 127 2.26 -6.49 18.79
N SER A 128 1.54 -5.37 19.04
CA SER A 128 0.59 -4.83 18.06
C SER A 128 1.32 -4.42 16.78
N ALA A 129 0.83 -4.89 15.62
CA ALA A 129 1.55 -4.76 14.35
C ALA A 129 0.82 -3.87 13.36
N LYS A 130 0.43 -2.66 13.78
CA LYS A 130 -0.10 -1.62 12.89
C LYS A 130 0.97 -0.59 12.60
N VAL A 131 1.47 -0.61 11.37
CA VAL A 131 2.56 0.23 10.89
C VAL A 131 2.13 0.83 9.56
N ILE A 132 1.83 2.12 9.58
CA ILE A 132 1.32 2.85 8.41
C ILE A 132 2.18 4.09 8.21
N ASP A 133 2.67 4.29 6.99
CA ASP A 133 3.35 5.52 6.60
C ASP A 133 2.37 6.68 6.45
N ALA A 134 2.34 7.54 7.46
CA ALA A 134 1.54 8.75 7.45
C ALA A 134 2.28 9.97 6.86
N GLN A 135 3.61 9.93 6.73
CA GLN A 135 4.42 11.13 6.48
C GLN A 135 4.72 11.35 5.00
N THR A 136 5.01 10.29 4.24
CA THR A 136 5.37 10.43 2.84
C THR A 136 4.13 10.62 1.98
N ASP A 137 4.08 11.71 1.21
CA ASP A 137 2.94 12.10 0.37
C ASP A 137 3.15 11.88 -1.13
N HIS A 138 4.27 11.27 -1.52
CA HIS A 138 4.66 11.01 -2.90
C HIS A 138 5.17 9.56 -3.08
N PRO A 139 5.07 8.99 -4.29
CA PRO A 139 5.53 7.63 -4.55
C PRO A 139 7.04 7.50 -4.39
N LEU A 140 7.48 6.54 -3.58
CA LEU A 140 8.90 6.25 -3.42
C LEU A 140 9.35 5.13 -4.36
N ASN A 141 10.49 5.36 -5.01
CA ASN A 141 11.14 4.37 -5.83
C ASN A 141 11.93 3.40 -4.94
N CYS A 142 11.21 2.48 -4.32
CA CYS A 142 11.80 1.41 -3.54
C CYS A 142 12.25 0.29 -4.48
N PHE A 143 13.34 -0.41 -4.13
CA PHE A 143 13.73 -1.67 -4.78
C PHE A 143 14.19 -1.61 -6.24
N LYS A 144 14.35 -0.42 -6.84
CA LYS A 144 15.22 -0.29 -8.00
C LYS A 144 16.66 -0.24 -7.52
N ALA A 145 17.40 -1.30 -7.86
CA ALA A 145 18.87 -1.26 -7.84
C ALA A 145 19.35 -0.33 -8.96
#